data_AF-A0A6V7LVU2-F1
#
_entry.id   AF-A0A6V7LVU2-F1
#
_cell.length_a   1.000
_cell.length_b   1.000
_cell.length_c   1.000
_cell.angle_alpha   90.00
_cell.angle_beta   90.00
_cell.angle_gamma   90.00
#
_symmetry.space_group_name_H-M   'P 1'
#
loop_
_entity.id
_entity.type
_entity.pdbx_description
1 polymer ?
#
loop_
_entity_poly.entity_id
_entity_poly.type
_entity_poly.pdbx_seq_one_letter_code
_entity_poly.pdbx_strand_id
1 'polypeptide(L)' 'MIDVNQDWELLDSWPVGTILLTIHGEDPDQDELIYGLEAKTHHYNGQPIVQKPLPFSINNQTGTIFVNETLKGR' A
#
# COMPACT_ATOMS: atom_id res chain seq x y z
N MET A 1 2.19 15.20 -1.10
CA MET A 1 2.01 13.79 -1.46
C MET A 1 3.14 13.43 -2.41
N ILE A 2 4.03 12.53 -2.00
CA ILE A 2 5.08 11.99 -2.88
C ILE A 2 4.51 10.71 -3.48
N ASP A 3 4.31 10.70 -4.81
CA ASP A 3 3.91 9.49 -5.54
C ASP A 3 5.16 8.73 -5.99
N VAL A 4 5.48 7.63 -5.32
CA VAL A 4 6.47 6.67 -5.81
C VAL A 4 5.78 5.75 -6.81
N ASN A 5 6.17 5.82 -8.08
CA ASN A 5 5.66 4.92 -9.12
C ASN A 5 6.71 3.85 -9.44
N GLN A 6 6.61 2.72 -8.77
CA GLN A 6 7.47 1.56 -8.99
C GLN A 6 6.60 0.32 -9.21
N ASP A 7 6.83 -0.36 -10.33
CA ASP A 7 6.14 -1.60 -10.66
C ASP A 7 6.87 -2.77 -9.99
N TRP A 8 6.14 -3.54 -9.17
CA TRP A 8 6.68 -4.67 -8.43
C TRP A 8 6.07 -5.98 -8.93
N GLU A 9 6.92 -6.96 -9.21
CA GLU A 9 6.49 -8.33 -9.46
C GLU A 9 6.43 -9.09 -8.13
N LEU A 10 5.22 -9.49 -7.73
CA LEU A 10 4.98 -10.26 -6.51
C LEU A 10 4.54 -11.67 -6.88
N LEU A 11 5.00 -12.67 -6.13
CA LEU A 11 4.51 -14.04 -6.33
C LEU A 11 3.21 -14.24 -5.54
N ASP A 12 2.23 -14.83 -6.22
CA ASP A 12 0.91 -15.15 -5.64
C ASP A 12 0.94 -16.02 -4.39
N SER A 13 2.01 -16.79 -4.24
CA SER A 13 2.24 -17.72 -3.14
C SER A 13 2.87 -17.10 -1.90
N TRP A 14 3.12 -15.78 -1.88
CA TRP A 14 3.71 -15.15 -0.71
C TRP A 14 2.81 -15.29 0.52
N PRO A 15 3.36 -15.74 1.67
CA PRO A 15 2.60 -15.86 2.90
C PRO A 15 2.05 -14.51 3.38
N VAL A 16 0.89 -14.55 4.03
CA VAL A 16 0.37 -13.39 4.80
C VAL A 16 1.40 -12.99 5.87
N GLY A 17 1.62 -11.69 6.02
CA GLY A 17 2.63 -11.11 6.90
C GLY A 17 4.02 -10.98 6.28
N THR A 18 4.23 -11.43 5.03
CA THR A 18 5.50 -11.20 4.33
C THR A 18 5.76 -9.71 4.20
N ILE A 19 6.95 -9.27 4.61
CA ILE A 19 7.42 -7.89 4.42
C ILE A 19 7.79 -7.71 2.95
N LEU A 20 7.15 -6.75 2.29
CA LEU A 20 7.47 -6.41 0.90
C LEU A 20 8.66 -5.44 0.85
N LEU A 21 8.51 -4.31 1.54
CA LEU A 21 9.47 -3.22 1.55
C LEU A 21 9.14 -2.26 2.71
N THR A 22 10.06 -1.34 2.96
CA THR A 22 9.83 -0.20 3.87
C THR A 22 10.03 1.08 3.08
N ILE A 23 9.01 1.94 3.04
CA ILE A 23 9.12 3.28 2.45
C ILE A 23 9.63 4.27 3.49
N HIS A 24 10.33 5.29 3.03
CA HIS A 24 10.81 6.38 3.87
C HIS A 24 10.42 7.71 3.22
N GLY A 25 10.02 8.65 4.06
CA GLY A 25 9.79 10.03 3.70
C GLY A 25 10.71 10.91 4.55
N GLU A 26 11.10 12.05 4.03
CA GLU A 26 11.87 13.04 4.77
C GLU A 26 11.04 14.31 4.86
N ASP A 27 10.87 14.82 6.08
CA ASP A 27 10.27 16.13 6.34
C ASP A 27 11.35 17.06 6.89
N PRO A 28 11.70 18.16 6.19
CA PRO A 28 12.74 19.09 6.64
C PRO A 28 12.36 19.82 7.94
N ASP A 29 11.07 19.94 8.25
CA ASP A 29 10.56 20.56 9.47
C ASP A 29 10.45 19.55 10.63
N GLN A 30 10.77 18.27 10.39
CA GLN A 30 10.78 17.16 11.35
C GLN A 30 9.41 16.87 11.99
N ASP A 31 8.32 17.16 11.28
CA ASP A 31 6.99 16.76 11.69
C ASP A 31 6.81 15.23 11.67
N GLU A 32 5.80 14.74 12.40
CA GLU A 32 5.47 13.31 12.44
C GLU A 32 4.99 12.81 11.08
N LEU A 33 5.66 11.78 10.56
CA LEU A 33 5.27 11.12 9.32
C LEU A 33 4.24 10.02 9.59
N ILE A 34 3.11 10.10 8.88
CA ILE A 34 2.06 9.08 8.92
C ILE A 34 1.95 8.46 7.52
N TYR A 35 2.13 7.14 7.46
CA TYR A 35 2.07 6.39 6.21
C TYR A 35 0.70 5.73 5.99
N GLY A 36 0.26 5.70 4.73
CA GLY A 36 -1.02 5.11 4.32
C GLY A 36 -0.94 4.45 2.95
N LEU A 37 -1.89 3.57 2.66
CA LEU A 37 -2.10 2.99 1.33
C LEU A 37 -3.47 3.40 0.82
N GLU A 38 -3.51 3.84 -0.43
CA GLU A 38 -4.76 4.16 -1.13
C GLU A 38 -4.80 3.37 -2.44
N ALA A 39 -5.97 2.81 -2.78
CA ALA A 39 -6.13 2.19 -4.08
C ALA A 39 -6.17 3.28 -5.15
N LYS A 40 -5.44 3.08 -6.26
CA LYS A 40 -5.62 3.87 -7.49
C LYS A 40 -6.96 3.52 -8.15
N THR A 41 -8.09 3.85 -7.52
CA THR A 41 -9.41 3.76 -8.16
C THR A 41 -9.63 4.99 -9.01
N HIS A 42 -9.73 4.81 -10.33
CA HIS A 42 -10.21 5.87 -11.22
C HIS A 42 -11.72 6.02 -10.97
N HIS A 43 -12.12 7.14 -10.38
CA HIS A 43 -13.52 7.49 -10.20
C HIS A 43 -14.15 7.78 -11.58
N TYR A 44 -14.61 6.75 -12.29
CA TYR A 44 -15.50 6.97 -13.42
C TYR A 44 -16.91 7.20 -12.88
N ASN A 45 -17.39 8.45 -12.97
CA ASN A 45 -18.78 8.87 -12.82
C ASN A 45 -19.40 8.87 -11.41
N GLY A 46 -18.63 9.14 -10.35
CA GLY A 46 -19.19 9.49 -9.03
C GLY A 46 -20.03 8.39 -8.35
N GLN A 47 -19.97 7.16 -8.85
CA GLN A 47 -20.62 6.00 -8.23
C GLN A 47 -19.73 5.49 -7.08
N PRO A 48 -20.28 5.27 -5.88
CA PRO A 48 -19.53 4.66 -4.79
C PRO A 48 -19.26 3.19 -5.14
N ILE A 49 -18.04 2.91 -5.60
CA ILE A 49 -17.58 1.53 -5.76
C ILE A 49 -17.22 1.02 -4.37
N VAL A 50 -17.76 -0.12 -3.97
CA VAL A 50 -17.28 -0.84 -2.78
C VAL A 50 -15.84 -1.24 -3.07
N GLN A 51 -14.88 -0.49 -2.51
CA GLN A 51 -13.47 -0.77 -2.70
C GLN A 51 -13.18 -2.10 -2.00
N LYS A 52 -12.79 -3.12 -2.78
CA LYS A 52 -12.30 -4.37 -2.18
C LYS A 52 -11.12 -4.03 -1.26
N PRO A 53 -10.97 -4.71 -0.12
CA PRO A 53 -9.81 -4.53 0.73
C PRO A 53 -8.52 -4.63 -0.08
N LEU A 54 -7.58 -3.74 0.22
CA LEU A 54 -6.23 -3.83 -0.34
C LEU A 54 -5.60 -5.15 0.08
N PRO A 55 -4.92 -5.87 -0.83
CA PRO A 55 -4.23 -7.09 -0.46
C PRO A 55 -2.95 -6.84 0.35
N PHE A 56 -2.65 -5.57 0.63
CA PHE A 56 -1.49 -5.10 1.36
C PHE A 56 -1.92 -4.24 2.55
N SER A 57 -1.11 -4.23 3.59
CA SER A 57 -1.23 -3.32 4.74
C SER A 57 0.08 -2.57 4.94
N ILE A 58 0.02 -1.42 5.61
CA ILE A 58 1.20 -0.63 5.96
C ILE A 58 1.21 -0.33 7.46
N ASN A 59 2.37 -0.43 8.10
CA ASN A 59 2.57 0.16 9.41
C ASN A 59 2.70 1.67 9.24
N ASN A 60 1.75 2.41 9.83
CA ASN A 60 1.63 3.85 9.66
C ASN A 60 2.75 4.67 10.33
N GLN A 61 3.56 4.06 11.20
CA GLN A 61 4.70 4.71 11.88
C GLN A 61 6.03 4.38 11.18
N THR A 62 6.17 3.17 10.64
CA THR A 62 7.46 2.72 10.08
C THR A 62 7.50 2.71 8.56
N GLY A 63 6.36 2.82 7.87
CA GLY A 63 6.28 2.71 6.42
C GLY A 63 6.50 1.28 5.91
N THR A 64 6.51 0.27 6.78
CA THR A 64 6.69 -1.13 6.37
C THR A 64 5.41 -1.68 5.76
N ILE A 65 5.50 -2.21 4.53
CA ILE A 65 4.39 -2.78 3.79
C ILE A 65 4.40 -4.31 3.91
N PHE A 66 3.23 -4.89 4.16
CA PHE A 66 3.04 -6.32 4.35
C PHE A 66 1.98 -6.89 3.41
N VAL A 67 2.13 -8.17 3.04
CA VAL A 67 1.05 -8.98 2.45
C VAL A 67 -0.05 -9.18 3.50
N ASN A 68 -1.26 -8.71 3.23
CA ASN A 68 -2.42 -8.86 4.12
C ASN A 68 -3.26 -10.10 3.78
N GLU A 69 -3.27 -10.52 2.50
CA GLU A 69 -3.92 -11.74 2.03
C GLU A 69 -3.15 -12.35 0.85
N THR A 70 -3.38 -13.63 0.56
CA THR A 70 -2.78 -14.28 -0.62
C THR A 70 -3.25 -13.60 -1.90
N LEU A 71 -2.33 -13.39 -2.84
CA LEU A 71 -2.66 -12.84 -4.16
C LEU A 71 -3.14 -13.92 -5.14
N LYS A 72 -3.12 -15.19 -4.74
CA LYS A 72 -3.52 -16.32 -5.59
C LYS A 72 -4.97 -16.15 -6.08
N GLY A 73 -5.12 -15.98 -7.40
CA GLY A 73 -6.42 -15.88 -8.06
C GLY A 73 -7.04 -14.47 -8.05
N ARG A 74 -6.25 -13.43 -7.76
CA ARG A 74 -6.62 -12.03 -7.99
C ARG A 74 -6.29 -11.55 -9.40
#